data_AF-J3JL59-F1
#
_entry.id   AF-J3JL59-F1
#
_cell.length_a   1.000
_cell.length_b   1.000
_cell.length_c   1.000
_cell.angle_alpha   90.00
_cell.angle_beta   90.00
_cell.angle_gamma   90.00
#
_symmetry.space_group_name_H-M   'P 1'
#
loop_
_entity.id
_entity.type
_entity.pdbx_description
1 polymer ?
#
loop_
_entity_poly.entity_id
_entity_poly.type
_entity_poly.pdbx_seq_one_letter_code
_entity_poly.pdbx_strand_id
1 'polypeptide(L)'
;MTISGGSALPKEDIDRMVKEAEAHAEEDKKRREDAETRNSAEQQAYSIEKLLKDNKDKLPEDVHSEVSEAVNDLKKALEGDDIEPVKTAQEKLSSVAQKVGEAIYQADAASQGATDSASSAGGTTSSDDEDIVDAEIVDDEDSK
;
A
#
# COMPACT_ATOMS: atom_id res chain seq x y z
N MET A 1 20.19 -12.94 43.17
CA MET A 1 21.31 -13.35 42.30
C MET A 1 22.00 -12.10 41.80
N THR A 2 23.21 -11.84 42.29
CA THR A 2 24.08 -10.75 41.80
C THR A 2 25.01 -11.35 40.74
N ILE A 3 25.01 -10.79 39.53
CA ILE A 3 25.96 -11.17 38.50
C ILE A 3 27.30 -10.50 38.87
N SER A 4 28.19 -11.26 39.51
CA SER A 4 29.56 -10.81 39.82
C SER A 4 30.38 -10.82 38.53
N GLY A 5 30.67 -9.62 37.99
CA GLY A 5 31.38 -9.40 36.73
C GLY A 5 32.86 -9.77 36.81
N GLY A 6 33.15 -11.06 36.68
CA GLY A 6 34.50 -11.63 36.68
C GLY A 6 34.82 -12.38 35.39
N SER A 7 34.66 -11.75 34.23
CA SER A 7 35.25 -12.21 32.96
C SER A 7 35.34 -11.03 32.00
N ALA A 8 36.28 -10.12 32.26
CA ALA A 8 36.67 -9.15 31.26
C ALA A 8 37.41 -9.93 30.17
N LEU A 9 36.80 -10.07 29.00
CA LEU A 9 37.45 -10.63 27.82
C LEU A 9 38.85 -10.00 27.68
N PRO A 10 39.90 -10.78 27.41
CA PRO A 10 41.20 -10.19 27.15
C PRO A 10 41.09 -9.24 25.95
N LYS A 11 41.88 -8.16 25.97
CA LYS A 11 41.76 -7.07 25.00
C LYS A 11 41.87 -7.55 23.54
N GLU A 12 42.67 -8.58 23.30
CA GLU A 12 42.81 -9.25 22.01
C GLU A 12 41.52 -9.97 21.56
N ASP A 13 40.76 -10.56 22.48
CA ASP A 13 39.45 -11.15 22.18
C ASP A 13 38.40 -10.06 21.92
N ILE A 14 38.47 -8.93 22.64
CA ILE A 14 37.61 -7.77 22.39
C ILE A 14 37.87 -7.22 20.98
N ASP A 15 39.13 -6.98 20.61
CA ASP A 15 39.49 -6.42 19.31
C ASP A 15 39.12 -7.36 18.15
N ARG A 16 39.26 -8.69 18.36
CA ARG A 16 38.78 -9.70 17.42
C ARG A 16 37.25 -9.68 17.28
N MET A 17 36.53 -9.64 18.40
CA MET A 17 35.06 -9.57 18.40
C MET A 17 34.53 -8.30 17.75
N VAL A 18 35.20 -7.14 17.94
CA VAL A 18 34.82 -5.88 17.28
C VAL A 18 34.98 -6.00 15.77
N LYS A 19 36.12 -6.53 15.29
CA LYS A 19 36.37 -6.69 13.86
C LYS A 19 35.44 -7.71 13.19
N GLU A 20 35.12 -8.80 13.89
CA GLU A 20 34.13 -9.78 13.44
C GLU A 20 32.72 -9.18 13.41
N ALA A 21 32.34 -8.41 14.45
CA ALA A 21 31.05 -7.72 14.48
C ALA A 21 30.91 -6.68 13.36
N GLU A 22 31.96 -5.91 13.06
CA GLU A 22 31.98 -4.98 11.93
C GLU A 22 31.85 -5.71 10.58
N ALA A 23 32.49 -6.87 10.43
CA ALA A 23 32.40 -7.67 9.21
C ALA A 23 30.99 -8.24 8.96
N HIS A 24 30.26 -8.57 10.03
CA HIS A 24 28.88 -9.08 9.94
C HIS A 24 27.80 -7.99 10.04
N ALA A 25 28.15 -6.76 10.45
CA ALA A 25 27.20 -5.67 10.61
C ALA A 25 26.41 -5.37 9.32
N GLU A 26 27.09 -5.39 8.16
CA GLU A 26 26.44 -5.18 6.85
C GLU A 26 25.52 -6.35 6.46
N GLU A 27 25.92 -7.58 6.77
CA GLU A 27 25.12 -8.78 6.50
C GLU A 27 23.84 -8.81 7.36
N ASP A 28 23.98 -8.48 8.65
CA ASP A 28 22.86 -8.39 9.58
C ASP A 28 21.93 -7.22 9.26
N LYS A 29 22.49 -6.09 8.81
CA LYS A 29 21.72 -4.95 8.33
C LYS A 29 20.88 -5.34 7.11
N LYS A 30 21.50 -6.00 6.13
CA LYS A 30 20.78 -6.48 4.93
C LYS A 30 19.68 -7.48 5.30
N ARG A 31 19.95 -8.46 6.17
CA ARG A 31 18.91 -9.40 6.65
C ARG A 31 17.74 -8.68 7.31
N ARG A 32 18.01 -7.64 8.10
CA ARG A 32 16.96 -6.84 8.73
C ARG A 32 16.12 -6.12 7.68
N GLU A 33 16.75 -5.46 6.71
CA GLU A 33 16.06 -4.75 5.63
C GLU A 33 15.20 -5.69 4.78
N ASP A 34 15.71 -6.89 4.48
CA ASP A 34 14.98 -7.92 3.74
C ASP A 34 13.74 -8.40 4.53
N ALA A 35 13.89 -8.62 5.85
CA ALA A 35 12.78 -9.01 6.71
C ALA A 35 11.73 -7.89 6.86
N GLU A 36 12.16 -6.63 7.01
CA GLU A 36 11.26 -5.47 7.07
C GLU A 36 10.47 -5.31 5.77
N THR A 37 11.14 -5.48 4.63
CA THR A 37 10.50 -5.43 3.30
C THR A 37 9.44 -6.53 3.16
N ARG A 38 9.74 -7.77 3.57
CA ARG A 38 8.77 -8.87 3.56
C ARG A 38 7.55 -8.59 4.44
N ASN A 39 7.77 -8.13 5.66
CA ASN A 39 6.69 -7.79 6.59
C ASN A 39 5.81 -6.65 6.04
N SER A 40 6.41 -5.64 5.41
CA SER A 40 5.69 -4.56 4.77
C SER A 40 4.84 -5.05 3.59
N ALA A 41 5.42 -5.90 2.74
CA ALA A 41 4.72 -6.52 1.61
C ALA A 41 3.54 -7.40 2.05
N GLU A 42 3.70 -8.21 3.10
CA GLU A 42 2.61 -9.02 3.67
C GLU A 42 1.46 -8.16 4.21
N GLN A 43 1.80 -7.11 4.97
CA GLN A 43 0.79 -6.17 5.48
C GLN A 43 0.04 -5.48 4.34
N GLN A 44 0.75 -5.08 3.30
CA GLN A 44 0.16 -4.45 2.12
C GLN A 44 -0.78 -5.42 1.37
N ALA A 45 -0.34 -6.66 1.13
CA ALA A 45 -1.15 -7.69 0.50
C ALA A 45 -2.45 -7.93 1.26
N TYR A 46 -2.36 -8.07 2.59
CA TYR A 46 -3.53 -8.27 3.45
C TYR A 46 -4.49 -7.06 3.44
N SER A 47 -3.95 -5.84 3.54
CA SER A 47 -4.74 -4.62 3.54
C SER A 47 -5.55 -4.47 2.25
N ILE A 48 -4.92 -4.71 1.10
CA ILE A 48 -5.56 -4.60 -0.21
C ILE A 48 -6.55 -5.74 -0.45
N GLU A 49 -6.22 -6.98 -0.06
CA GLU A 49 -7.16 -8.10 -0.13
C GLU A 49 -8.43 -7.82 0.67
N LYS A 50 -8.27 -7.25 1.87
CA LYS A 50 -9.41 -6.82 2.69
C LYS A 50 -10.20 -5.71 1.99
N LEU A 51 -9.53 -4.70 1.43
CA LEU A 51 -10.17 -3.60 0.71
C LEU A 51 -11.01 -4.12 -0.47
N LEU A 52 -10.48 -5.05 -1.26
CA LEU A 52 -11.20 -5.68 -2.37
C LEU A 52 -12.43 -6.45 -1.89
N LYS A 53 -12.28 -7.22 -0.81
CA LYS A 53 -13.37 -8.00 -0.24
C LYS A 53 -14.50 -7.11 0.30
N ASP A 54 -14.15 -6.04 0.99
CA ASP A 54 -15.10 -5.12 1.62
C ASP A 54 -15.83 -4.24 0.58
N ASN A 55 -15.24 -4.02 -0.59
CA ASN A 55 -15.77 -3.15 -1.65
C ASN A 55 -16.13 -3.91 -2.94
N LYS A 56 -16.27 -5.23 -2.88
CA LYS A 56 -16.50 -6.07 -4.07
C LYS A 56 -17.68 -5.60 -4.92
N ASP A 57 -18.75 -5.13 -4.29
CA ASP A 57 -19.97 -4.67 -4.97
C ASP A 57 -19.84 -3.26 -5.58
N LYS A 58 -18.82 -2.49 -5.17
CA LYS A 58 -18.55 -1.13 -5.64
C LYS A 58 -17.45 -1.07 -6.71
N LEU A 59 -16.75 -2.18 -6.94
CA LEU A 59 -15.59 -2.24 -7.83
C LEU A 59 -15.96 -2.87 -9.18
N PRO A 60 -15.43 -2.34 -10.30
CA PRO A 60 -15.48 -3.03 -11.58
C PRO A 60 -14.80 -4.41 -11.48
N GLU A 61 -15.38 -5.42 -12.14
CA GLU A 61 -14.83 -6.79 -12.15
C GLU A 61 -13.38 -6.82 -12.67
N ASP A 62 -13.10 -6.05 -13.72
CA ASP A 62 -11.76 -5.94 -14.31
C ASP A 62 -10.72 -5.45 -13.29
N VAL A 63 -11.06 -4.40 -12.52
CA VAL A 63 -10.17 -3.83 -11.49
C VAL A 63 -10.02 -4.82 -10.33
N HIS A 64 -11.11 -5.46 -9.90
CA HIS A 64 -11.05 -6.47 -8.85
C HIS A 64 -10.16 -7.66 -9.26
N SER A 65 -10.27 -8.13 -10.51
CA SER A 65 -9.47 -9.24 -11.03
C SER A 65 -8.00 -8.87 -11.13
N GLU A 66 -7.68 -7.72 -11.74
CA GLU A 66 -6.30 -7.24 -11.93
C GLU A 66 -5.56 -7.10 -10.59
N VAL A 67 -6.22 -6.52 -9.58
CA VAL A 67 -5.61 -6.33 -8.26
C VAL A 67 -5.54 -7.64 -7.48
N SER A 68 -6.54 -8.51 -7.59
CA SER A 68 -6.49 -9.85 -6.97
C SER A 68 -5.33 -10.69 -7.52
N GLU A 69 -5.06 -10.61 -8.83
CA GLU A 69 -3.91 -11.25 -9.45
C GLU A 69 -2.59 -10.68 -8.89
N ALA A 70 -2.47 -9.36 -8.80
CA ALA A 70 -1.27 -8.72 -8.24
C ALA A 70 -1.03 -9.09 -6.76
N VAL A 71 -2.09 -9.20 -5.95
CA VAL A 71 -1.99 -9.69 -4.56
C VAL A 71 -1.50 -11.14 -4.53
N ASN A 72 -2.01 -11.99 -5.41
CA ASN A 72 -1.57 -13.39 -5.50
C ASN A 72 -0.12 -13.51 -5.98
N ASP A 73 0.30 -12.68 -6.92
CA ASP A 73 1.69 -12.61 -7.38
C ASP A 73 2.63 -12.21 -6.24
N LEU A 74 2.26 -11.20 -5.44
CA LEU A 74 3.04 -10.80 -4.26
C LEU A 74 3.13 -11.91 -3.22
N LYS A 75 2.00 -12.59 -2.92
CA LYS A 75 1.98 -13.74 -2.01
C LYS A 75 2.90 -14.87 -2.49
N LYS A 76 2.88 -15.20 -3.78
CA LYS A 76 3.79 -16.20 -4.37
C LYS A 76 5.25 -15.77 -4.28
N ALA A 77 5.55 -14.49 -4.51
CA ALA A 77 6.91 -13.97 -4.37
C ALA A 77 7.41 -14.09 -2.91
N LEU A 78 6.53 -13.87 -1.93
CA LEU A 78 6.83 -13.99 -0.50
C LEU A 78 7.11 -15.44 -0.05
N GLU A 79 6.62 -16.45 -0.78
CA GLU A 79 6.94 -17.88 -0.51
C GLU A 79 8.40 -18.23 -0.84
N GLY A 80 9.08 -17.45 -1.68
CA GLY A 80 10.48 -17.64 -2.03
C GLY A 80 11.44 -16.94 -1.06
N ASP A 81 12.75 -17.19 -1.19
CA ASP A 81 13.80 -16.56 -0.38
C ASP A 81 14.36 -15.25 -0.98
N ASP A 82 14.07 -14.96 -2.25
CA ASP A 82 14.58 -13.77 -2.94
C ASP A 82 13.73 -12.52 -2.65
N ILE A 83 14.40 -11.41 -2.33
CA ILE A 83 13.76 -10.14 -2.01
C ILE A 83 13.43 -9.30 -3.24
N GLU A 84 14.16 -9.48 -4.34
CA GLU A 84 13.96 -8.67 -5.55
C GLU A 84 12.57 -8.93 -6.18
N PRO A 85 12.11 -10.19 -6.32
CA PRO A 85 10.74 -10.46 -6.79
C PRO A 85 9.67 -9.88 -5.86
N VAL A 86 9.92 -9.86 -4.54
CA VAL A 86 8.99 -9.29 -3.56
C VAL A 86 8.85 -7.79 -3.79
N LYS A 87 9.96 -7.07 -3.96
CA LYS A 87 9.95 -5.62 -4.25
C LYS A 87 9.23 -5.31 -5.56
N THR A 88 9.57 -6.02 -6.64
CA THR A 88 8.91 -5.82 -7.94
C THR A 88 7.41 -6.09 -7.88
N ALA A 89 6.99 -7.17 -7.20
CA ALA A 89 5.58 -7.48 -7.01
C ALA A 89 4.88 -6.46 -6.10
N GLN A 90 5.57 -5.93 -5.09
CA GLN A 90 5.06 -4.88 -4.20
C GLN A 90 4.84 -3.57 -4.96
N GLU A 91 5.76 -3.16 -5.82
CA GLU A 91 5.62 -2.00 -6.70
C GLU A 91 4.44 -2.17 -7.68
N LYS A 92 4.35 -3.34 -8.33
CA LYS A 92 3.21 -3.69 -9.20
C LYS A 92 1.88 -3.60 -8.45
N LEU A 93 1.81 -4.19 -7.25
CA LEU A 93 0.62 -4.13 -6.40
C LEU A 93 0.26 -2.69 -6.05
N SER A 94 1.25 -1.86 -5.71
CA SER A 94 1.05 -0.45 -5.37
C SER A 94 0.46 0.33 -6.54
N SER A 95 0.97 0.10 -7.76
CA SER A 95 0.45 0.74 -8.97
C SER A 95 -0.98 0.34 -9.30
N VAL A 96 -1.32 -0.97 -9.25
CA VAL A 96 -2.68 -1.41 -9.56
C VAL A 96 -3.68 -1.07 -8.45
N ALA A 97 -3.23 -1.00 -7.19
CA ALA A 97 -4.08 -0.63 -6.05
C ALA A 97 -4.55 0.82 -6.10
N GLN A 98 -3.84 1.72 -6.82
CA GLN A 98 -4.30 3.09 -7.05
C GLN A 98 -5.67 3.11 -7.75
N LYS A 99 -5.87 2.23 -8.74
CA LYS A 99 -7.15 2.07 -9.46
C LYS A 99 -8.31 1.71 -8.54
N VAL A 100 -8.04 0.92 -7.49
CA VAL A 100 -9.05 0.54 -6.48
C VAL A 100 -9.45 1.76 -5.66
N GLY A 101 -8.47 2.58 -5.24
CA GLY A 101 -8.73 3.82 -4.50
C GLY A 101 -9.57 4.80 -5.31
N GLU A 102 -9.25 4.99 -6.59
CA GLU A 102 -10.01 5.82 -7.51
C GLU A 102 -11.44 5.30 -7.71
N ALA A 103 -11.61 3.99 -7.94
CA ALA A 103 -12.92 3.39 -8.15
C ALA A 103 -13.82 3.51 -6.90
N ILE A 104 -13.28 3.29 -5.69
CA ILE A 104 -14.04 3.46 -4.44
C ILE A 104 -14.43 4.93 -4.24
N TYR A 105 -13.50 5.87 -4.47
CA TYR A 105 -13.78 7.29 -4.32
C TYR A 105 -14.88 7.76 -5.28
N GLN A 106 -14.82 7.32 -6.55
CA GLN A 106 -15.86 7.59 -7.54
C GLN A 106 -17.21 6.98 -7.14
N ALA A 107 -17.23 5.75 -6.62
CA ALA A 107 -18.46 5.09 -6.15
C ALA A 107 -19.08 5.80 -4.93
N ASP A 108 -18.27 6.29 -4.00
CA ASP A 108 -18.75 7.04 -2.84
C ASP A 108 -19.20 8.46 -3.20
N ALA A 109 -18.55 9.13 -4.17
CA ALA A 109 -19.00 10.41 -4.72
C ALA A 109 -20.36 10.30 -5.42
N ALA A 110 -20.56 9.25 -6.23
CA ALA A 110 -21.85 8.96 -6.87
C ALA A 110 -22.96 8.65 -5.84
N SER A 111 -22.61 8.05 -4.70
CA SER A 111 -23.55 7.75 -3.61
C SER A 111 -23.96 9.01 -2.83
N GLN A 112 -23.09 10.02 -2.72
CA GLN A 112 -23.43 11.30 -2.08
C GLN A 112 -24.28 12.22 -2.99
N GLY A 113 -24.12 12.14 -4.32
CA GLY A 113 -24.98 12.86 -5.27
C GLY A 113 -26.45 12.39 -5.28
N ALA A 114 -26.72 11.17 -4.83
CA ALA A 114 -28.07 10.61 -4.78
C ALA A 114 -28.90 11.03 -3.54
N THR A 115 -28.29 11.68 -2.54
CA THR A 115 -28.99 12.06 -1.29
C THR A 115 -29.58 13.48 -1.34
N ASP A 116 -29.17 14.33 -2.29
CA ASP A 116 -29.68 15.70 -2.40
C ASP A 116 -30.87 15.88 -3.36
N SER A 117 -31.30 14.81 -4.05
CA SER A 117 -32.49 14.83 -4.94
C SER A 117 -33.79 14.34 -4.28
N ALA A 118 -33.78 13.99 -2.99
CA ALA A 118 -34.98 13.51 -2.28
C ALA A 118 -35.58 14.53 -1.29
N SER A 119 -35.09 15.77 -1.26
CA SER A 119 -35.64 16.83 -0.41
C SER A 119 -36.01 18.09 -1.21
N SER A 120 -36.73 17.91 -2.33
CA SER A 120 -37.52 19.01 -2.92
C SER A 120 -38.75 18.48 -3.66
N ALA A 121 -39.70 17.93 -2.90
CA ALA A 121 -41.07 17.78 -3.36
C ALA A 121 -41.90 18.96 -2.84
N GLY A 122 -41.77 20.11 -3.51
CA GLY A 122 -42.59 21.28 -3.23
C GLY A 122 -42.22 22.53 -4.01
N GLY A 123 -42.58 22.60 -5.31
CA GLY A 123 -42.69 23.89 -6.02
C GLY A 123 -42.31 23.89 -7.49
N THR A 124 -43.31 23.67 -8.35
CA THR A 124 -43.56 24.23 -9.70
C THR A 124 -42.43 24.91 -10.51
N THR A 125 -42.29 24.43 -11.76
CA THR A 125 -42.04 25.14 -13.05
C THR A 125 -40.67 25.77 -13.30
N SER A 126 -39.84 25.16 -14.15
CA SER A 126 -39.65 25.51 -15.58
C SER A 126 -38.32 24.95 -16.12
N SER A 127 -38.42 24.44 -17.35
CA SER A 127 -37.46 24.29 -18.44
C SER A 127 -35.95 24.53 -18.27
N ASP A 128 -35.25 23.71 -19.07
CA ASP A 128 -33.93 23.89 -19.68
C ASP A 128 -32.71 23.34 -18.94
N ASP A 129 -32.13 22.32 -19.59
CA ASP A 129 -30.69 22.12 -19.87
C ASP A 129 -29.70 22.60 -18.81
N GLU A 130 -29.02 21.65 -18.16
CA GLU A 130 -27.56 21.64 -18.02
C GLU A 130 -27.12 20.36 -17.28
N ASP A 131 -26.57 19.42 -18.05
CA ASP A 131 -25.65 18.38 -17.58
C ASP A 131 -24.43 19.09 -16.95
N ILE A 132 -24.51 19.43 -15.67
CA ILE A 132 -23.36 19.90 -14.90
C ILE A 132 -22.55 18.66 -14.48
N VAL A 133 -21.73 18.19 -15.41
CA VAL A 133 -20.52 17.43 -15.08
C VAL A 133 -19.44 18.45 -14.69
N ASP A 134 -19.21 18.60 -13.40
CA ASP A 134 -18.09 19.39 -12.85
C ASP A 134 -16.79 18.59 -13.05
N ALA A 135 -16.33 18.59 -14.30
CA ALA A 135 -15.09 17.99 -14.75
C ALA A 135 -14.22 19.08 -15.39
N GLU A 136 -13.55 19.88 -14.57
CA GLU A 136 -12.24 20.51 -14.83
C GLU A 136 -11.96 21.58 -13.76
N ILE A 137 -11.04 21.30 -12.85
CA ILE A 137 -9.95 22.25 -12.55
C ILE A 137 -8.67 21.43 -12.70
N VAL A 138 -8.20 21.37 -13.95
CA VAL A 138 -6.78 21.26 -14.25
C VAL A 138 -6.27 22.68 -14.17
N ASP A 139 -5.70 23.06 -13.02
CA ASP A 139 -4.86 24.25 -12.93
C ASP A 139 -3.42 23.80 -13.19
N ASP A 140 -3.09 23.58 -14.46
CA ASP A 140 -1.71 23.50 -14.93
C ASP A 140 -1.41 24.69 -15.85
N GLU A 141 -0.35 25.42 -15.46
CA GLU A 141 0.49 26.32 -16.25
C GLU A 141 -0.12 27.71 -16.62
N ASP A 142 0.56 28.85 -16.59
CA ASP A 142 1.97 29.09 -16.83
C ASP A 142 2.38 30.55 -16.50
N SER A 143 3.65 30.69 -16.10
CA SER A 143 4.57 31.82 -16.24
C SER A 143 4.10 33.22 -16.72
N LYS A 144 4.31 34.25 -15.87
CA LYS A 144 5.19 35.41 -16.18
C LYS A 144 5.61 36.23 -14.95
#